data_AF-A0AAV2INC0-F1
#
_entry.id   AF-A0AAV2INC0-F1
#
_cell.length_a   1.000
_cell.length_b   1.000
_cell.length_c   1.000
_cell.angle_alpha   90.00
_cell.angle_beta   90.00
_cell.angle_gamma   90.00
#
_symmetry.space_group_name_H-M   'P 1'
#
loop_
_entity.id
_entity.type
_entity.pdbx_description
1 polymer ?
#
loop_
_entity_poly.entity_id
_entity_poly.type
_entity_poly.pdbx_seq_one_letter_code
_entity_poly.pdbx_strand_id
1 'polypeptide(L)'
;MKLTSTWCLALLSLCVLTSLPVTQQSVNGGSSCATCTVIVALVEQLTEVNNSTVVETLDKLCSFLPAQFKPLCDTAIKALGPVLIVLMVNGADPDVTCHALRFCQTDPGQPTCRGILPPSSIYTDSEFEIKVLKARNKIEHLMLKTKLRLGLKFCEIPGVKEICDWIKKSVAHQEPAFDFDNDAFSAYTNLRGSAWRGKDCFDDDANMYPGALPKDGDKELDSNCNGILGVNPQTKKSYEDELCATSQPRGVAVLGDSVGAHFHLPPQWFDATLISEKAFFHAVSIIENELDWPMMSTTTGHGTNEWPDVITGPVDSIYLRLRERNRCNHRDYQNIAANGEDSTSVNQIMRTLARRPKQDRPIVVTYALVGNDVCNGHPDTFDRMTTPAQMFNNTMTTLEYLNQVLPNNSHVILMGLADGRVLFDSMSSRIHPASTYWGTFTYAKFYDYMNCLQISPCRGWMNTNQTIRDLTTKRADQLSAVLANITLTKKSRFSNFNLYFMDNPINKAIKKWESLGRQSWELIEPVDGFHNNQLGQAFVTGVIWDDLTSKYPEIIGPLNPNNDLIQSLFGDQGGY
;
A
#
# COMPACT_ATOMS: atom_id res chain seq x y z
N MET A 1 14.71 -34.08 -10.91
CA MET A 1 13.65 -33.15 -11.39
C MET A 1 12.48 -33.24 -10.43
N LYS A 2 11.69 -32.21 -10.13
CA LYS A 2 11.85 -30.73 -10.09
C LYS A 2 10.45 -30.21 -9.69
N LEU A 3 10.33 -29.07 -8.98
CA LEU A 3 9.08 -28.29 -8.80
C LEU A 3 7.97 -28.95 -7.93
N THR A 4 7.04 -28.26 -7.24
CA THR A 4 6.98 -26.97 -6.45
C THR A 4 5.63 -26.91 -5.71
N SER A 5 5.43 -26.03 -4.69
CA SER A 5 4.20 -26.12 -3.84
C SER A 5 3.66 -24.89 -3.00
N THR A 6 2.43 -24.40 -3.22
CA THR A 6 1.77 -23.09 -2.92
C THR A 6 1.97 -22.18 -1.65
N TRP A 7 1.58 -22.53 -0.42
CA TRP A 7 0.63 -21.78 0.44
C TRP A 7 1.00 -20.38 0.95
N CYS A 8 1.95 -20.33 1.92
CA CYS A 8 1.74 -19.67 3.24
C CYS A 8 1.75 -18.14 3.23
N LEU A 9 1.57 -17.54 2.06
CA LEU A 9 1.64 -16.13 1.79
C LEU A 9 0.28 -15.42 1.79
N ALA A 10 -0.82 -16.15 1.54
CA ALA A 10 -2.15 -15.70 1.96
C ALA A 10 -2.26 -15.54 3.49
N LEU A 11 -1.44 -16.27 4.27
CA LEU A 11 -1.33 -16.08 5.72
C LEU A 11 -0.50 -14.84 6.08
N LEU A 12 0.48 -14.45 5.26
CA LEU A 12 1.37 -13.32 5.50
C LEU A 12 0.72 -11.98 5.12
N SER A 13 0.14 -11.87 3.93
CA SER A 13 -0.54 -10.64 3.49
C SER A 13 -1.70 -10.26 4.42
N LEU A 14 -2.50 -11.26 4.81
CA LEU A 14 -3.56 -11.06 5.80
C LEU A 14 -3.01 -10.95 7.24
N CYS A 15 -1.83 -11.50 7.58
CA CYS A 15 -1.23 -11.18 8.87
C CYS A 15 -0.80 -9.71 9.01
N VAL A 16 -0.31 -9.05 7.94
CA VAL A 16 -0.10 -7.59 7.94
C VAL A 16 -1.40 -6.88 8.33
N LEU A 17 -2.51 -7.20 7.63
CA LEU A 17 -3.85 -6.66 7.91
C LEU A 17 -4.41 -7.01 9.30
N THR A 18 -3.93 -8.07 9.97
CA THR A 18 -4.27 -8.39 11.38
C THR A 18 -3.28 -7.84 12.41
N SER A 19 -2.13 -7.31 11.96
CA SER A 19 -1.04 -6.81 12.80
C SER A 19 -1.11 -5.30 13.02
N LEU A 20 -1.73 -4.57 12.08
CA LEU A 20 -2.19 -3.20 12.29
C LEU A 20 -3.09 -3.14 13.55
N PRO A 21 -3.05 -2.04 14.34
CA PRO A 21 -3.71 -1.95 15.63
C PRO A 21 -5.23 -1.71 15.52
N VAL A 22 -5.97 -2.68 14.96
CA VAL A 22 -7.43 -2.73 15.00
C VAL A 22 -7.88 -2.97 16.45
N THR A 23 -8.10 -1.87 17.17
CA THR A 23 -8.47 -1.87 18.60
C THR A 23 -9.92 -2.33 18.88
N GLN A 24 -10.69 -2.63 17.84
CA GLN A 24 -12.09 -3.06 17.95
C GLN A 24 -12.22 -4.59 18.10
N GLN A 25 -13.18 -5.01 18.92
CA GLN A 25 -13.60 -6.41 19.02
C GLN A 25 -14.15 -6.89 17.66
N SER A 26 -13.53 -7.92 17.08
CA SER A 26 -13.77 -8.38 15.71
C SER A 26 -15.15 -9.04 15.53
N VAL A 27 -16.10 -8.31 14.96
CA VAL A 27 -17.47 -8.80 14.69
C VAL A 27 -17.46 -9.93 13.66
N ASN A 28 -18.23 -10.98 13.95
CA ASN A 28 -18.36 -12.20 13.15
C ASN A 28 -17.02 -12.94 12.88
N GLY A 29 -15.98 -12.63 13.68
CA GLY A 29 -14.60 -13.11 13.50
C GLY A 29 -13.71 -12.17 12.65
N GLY A 30 -14.27 -11.13 12.04
CA GLY A 30 -13.56 -10.07 11.31
C GLY A 30 -12.51 -10.61 10.35
N SER A 31 -11.28 -10.07 10.44
CA SER A 31 -10.16 -10.46 9.58
C SER A 31 -9.80 -11.95 9.70
N SER A 32 -10.03 -12.61 10.85
CA SER A 32 -9.79 -14.07 10.96
C SER A 32 -10.80 -14.88 10.15
N CYS A 33 -12.05 -14.43 10.06
CA CYS A 33 -13.06 -15.04 9.21
C CYS A 33 -12.69 -14.87 7.72
N ALA A 34 -12.40 -13.64 7.28
CA ALA A 34 -11.97 -13.38 5.90
C ALA A 34 -10.71 -14.16 5.50
N THR A 35 -9.69 -14.19 6.38
CA THR A 35 -8.45 -14.94 6.14
C THR A 35 -8.73 -16.42 5.95
N CYS A 36 -9.54 -17.03 6.82
CA CYS A 36 -9.94 -18.42 6.68
C CYS A 36 -10.71 -18.65 5.37
N THR A 37 -11.74 -17.84 5.07
CA THR A 37 -12.61 -18.05 3.91
C THR A 37 -11.85 -17.90 2.59
N VAL A 38 -10.96 -16.92 2.47
CA VAL A 38 -10.05 -16.77 1.31
C VAL A 38 -9.15 -17.99 1.15
N ILE A 39 -8.53 -18.45 2.24
CA ILE A 39 -7.63 -19.61 2.20
C ILE A 39 -8.38 -20.89 1.83
N VAL A 40 -9.56 -21.15 2.38
CA VAL A 40 -10.34 -22.36 2.06
C VAL A 40 -10.92 -22.30 0.65
N ALA A 41 -11.34 -21.14 0.16
CA ALA A 41 -11.73 -20.98 -1.24
C ALA A 41 -10.54 -21.21 -2.21
N LEU A 42 -9.32 -20.83 -1.80
CA LEU A 42 -8.11 -21.02 -2.60
C LEU A 42 -7.70 -22.52 -2.69
N VAL A 43 -7.81 -23.32 -1.63
CA VAL A 43 -7.55 -24.79 -1.74
C VAL A 43 -8.53 -25.46 -2.67
N GLU A 44 -9.81 -25.13 -2.55
CA GLU A 44 -10.88 -25.86 -3.23
C GLU A 44 -10.78 -25.60 -4.74
N GLN A 45 -10.67 -24.31 -5.13
CA GLN A 45 -10.37 -23.92 -6.51
C GLN A 45 -9.02 -24.50 -7.01
N LEU A 46 -7.95 -24.54 -6.20
CA LEU A 46 -6.69 -25.16 -6.62
C LEU A 46 -6.78 -26.67 -6.84
N THR A 47 -7.55 -27.35 -5.99
CA THR A 47 -7.77 -28.80 -6.06
C THR A 47 -8.58 -29.15 -7.31
N GLU A 48 -9.58 -28.32 -7.65
CA GLU A 48 -10.37 -28.43 -8.88
C GLU A 48 -9.55 -28.08 -10.14
N VAL A 49 -8.86 -26.93 -10.16
CA VAL A 49 -8.01 -26.47 -11.28
C VAL A 49 -6.92 -27.49 -11.64
N ASN A 50 -6.28 -28.11 -10.65
CA ASN A 50 -5.22 -29.08 -10.86
C ASN A 50 -5.72 -30.53 -10.97
N ASN A 51 -7.03 -30.77 -10.78
CA ASN A 51 -7.63 -32.11 -10.68
C ASN A 51 -6.84 -33.03 -9.73
N SER A 52 -6.47 -32.51 -8.56
CA SER A 52 -5.72 -33.21 -7.51
C SER A 52 -6.60 -33.57 -6.32
N THR A 53 -6.07 -34.33 -5.35
CA THR A 53 -6.72 -34.49 -4.05
C THR A 53 -6.41 -33.32 -3.13
N VAL A 54 -7.29 -33.04 -2.15
CA VAL A 54 -7.06 -32.03 -1.10
C VAL A 54 -5.74 -32.29 -0.34
N VAL A 55 -5.37 -33.57 -0.16
CA VAL A 55 -4.10 -33.97 0.48
C VAL A 55 -2.91 -33.58 -0.39
N GLU A 56 -2.94 -33.91 -1.68
CA GLU A 56 -1.89 -33.47 -2.61
C GLU A 56 -1.83 -31.95 -2.70
N THR A 57 -2.95 -31.23 -2.66
CA THR A 57 -2.94 -29.76 -2.62
C THR A 57 -2.28 -29.26 -1.32
N LEU A 58 -2.62 -29.84 -0.16
CA LEU A 58 -2.05 -29.49 1.16
C LEU A 58 -0.54 -29.74 1.27
N ASP A 59 -0.07 -30.93 0.89
CA ASP A 59 1.36 -31.26 0.83
C ASP A 59 2.04 -30.44 -0.27
N LYS A 60 1.32 -30.20 -1.37
CA LYS A 60 1.74 -29.23 -2.38
C LYS A 60 1.51 -27.77 -1.93
N LEU A 61 1.49 -27.41 -0.64
CA LEU A 61 1.46 -25.98 -0.24
C LEU A 61 2.57 -25.43 0.71
N CYS A 62 3.82 -25.94 0.76
CA CYS A 62 4.90 -25.25 1.51
C CYS A 62 6.19 -24.85 0.77
N SER A 63 6.35 -25.14 -0.53
CA SER A 63 7.60 -24.89 -1.28
C SER A 63 7.61 -23.83 -2.40
N PHE A 64 6.53 -23.10 -2.70
CA PHE A 64 6.55 -21.84 -3.48
C PHE A 64 7.11 -20.68 -2.63
N LEU A 65 7.04 -20.81 -1.31
CA LEU A 65 7.50 -19.81 -0.35
C LEU A 65 9.00 -19.49 -0.52
N PRO A 66 9.44 -18.29 -0.11
CA PRO A 66 10.83 -18.05 0.27
C PRO A 66 11.35 -19.09 1.27
N ALA A 67 12.62 -19.47 1.16
CA ALA A 67 13.20 -20.61 1.89
C ALA A 67 13.02 -20.51 3.42
N GLN A 68 13.07 -19.30 4.00
CA GLN A 68 12.89 -19.09 5.44
C GLN A 68 11.50 -19.48 5.97
N PHE A 69 10.45 -19.44 5.15
CA PHE A 69 9.08 -19.69 5.59
C PHE A 69 8.61 -21.14 5.39
N LYS A 70 9.33 -21.96 4.60
CA LYS A 70 8.97 -23.38 4.34
C LYS A 70 8.79 -24.20 5.63
N PRO A 71 9.71 -24.15 6.63
CA PRO A 71 9.56 -24.96 7.86
C PRO A 71 8.42 -24.49 8.77
N LEU A 72 8.11 -23.18 8.74
CA LEU A 72 7.02 -22.58 9.51
C LEU A 72 5.67 -22.95 8.89
N CYS A 73 5.57 -22.91 7.56
CA CYS A 73 4.45 -23.47 6.82
C CYS A 73 4.24 -24.96 7.15
N ASP A 74 5.28 -25.79 7.01
CA ASP A 74 5.20 -27.23 7.29
C ASP A 74 4.65 -27.51 8.70
N THR A 75 4.97 -26.64 9.66
CA THR A 75 4.48 -26.71 11.05
C THR A 75 2.99 -26.39 11.13
N ALA A 76 2.53 -25.35 10.44
CA ALA A 76 1.10 -25.02 10.33
C ALA A 76 0.29 -26.14 9.65
N ILE A 77 0.85 -26.81 8.62
CA ILE A 77 0.13 -27.88 7.90
C ILE A 77 0.00 -29.13 8.77
N LYS A 78 1.06 -29.48 9.50
CA LYS A 78 1.04 -30.58 10.47
C LYS A 78 0.02 -30.34 11.61
N ALA A 79 -0.27 -29.08 11.94
CA ALA A 79 -1.30 -28.71 12.91
C ALA A 79 -2.72 -28.72 12.33
N LEU A 80 -2.97 -27.97 11.25
CA LEU A 80 -4.32 -27.67 10.74
C LEU A 80 -4.73 -28.51 9.52
N GLY A 81 -3.78 -28.96 8.70
CA GLY A 81 -4.03 -29.72 7.47
C GLY A 81 -4.91 -30.96 7.64
N PRO A 82 -4.68 -31.84 8.64
CA PRO A 82 -5.55 -32.97 8.93
C PRO A 82 -7.02 -32.58 9.15
N VAL A 83 -7.27 -31.41 9.75
CA VAL A 83 -8.62 -30.91 10.02
C VAL A 83 -9.27 -30.41 8.72
N LEU A 84 -8.53 -29.69 7.88
CA LEU A 84 -8.99 -29.25 6.56
C LEU A 84 -9.32 -30.42 5.63
N ILE A 85 -8.49 -31.48 5.60
CA ILE A 85 -8.78 -32.71 4.84
C ILE A 85 -10.15 -33.28 5.25
N VAL A 86 -10.37 -33.45 6.55
CA VAL A 86 -11.62 -34.03 7.07
C VAL A 86 -12.83 -33.16 6.73
N LEU A 87 -12.71 -31.84 6.74
CA LEU A 87 -13.80 -30.92 6.38
C LEU A 87 -14.10 -30.97 4.88
N MET A 88 -13.10 -30.68 4.04
CA MET A 88 -13.27 -30.53 2.59
C MET A 88 -13.68 -31.85 1.90
N VAL A 89 -13.04 -32.97 2.24
CA VAL A 89 -13.41 -34.31 1.69
C VAL A 89 -14.83 -34.73 2.10
N ASN A 90 -15.43 -34.08 3.10
CA ASN A 90 -16.80 -34.29 3.53
C ASN A 90 -17.80 -33.23 3.00
N GLY A 91 -17.40 -32.41 2.02
CA GLY A 91 -18.27 -31.41 1.37
C GLY A 91 -18.57 -30.19 2.24
N ALA A 92 -17.62 -29.78 3.09
CA ALA A 92 -17.67 -28.49 3.79
C ALA A 92 -16.95 -27.41 2.96
N ASP A 93 -17.76 -26.58 2.31
CA ASP A 93 -17.38 -25.34 1.62
C ASP A 93 -16.67 -24.32 2.54
N PRO A 94 -16.15 -23.18 2.02
CA PRO A 94 -15.35 -22.23 2.81
C PRO A 94 -16.09 -21.63 4.01
N ASP A 95 -17.36 -21.21 3.84
CA ASP A 95 -18.18 -20.70 4.94
C ASP A 95 -18.34 -21.77 6.03
N VAL A 96 -18.74 -23.00 5.65
CA VAL A 96 -19.01 -24.10 6.59
C VAL A 96 -17.74 -24.50 7.33
N THR A 97 -16.62 -24.60 6.62
CA THR A 97 -15.31 -24.93 7.18
C THR A 97 -14.86 -23.87 8.20
N CYS A 98 -14.94 -22.58 7.85
CA CYS A 98 -14.46 -21.52 8.73
C CYS A 98 -15.37 -21.26 9.94
N HIS A 99 -16.69 -21.48 9.82
CA HIS A 99 -17.60 -21.49 10.96
C HIS A 99 -17.44 -22.76 11.82
N ALA A 100 -17.09 -23.91 11.24
CA ALA A 100 -16.79 -25.12 12.01
C ALA A 100 -15.53 -24.93 12.87
N LEU A 101 -14.47 -24.36 12.29
CA LEU A 101 -13.21 -24.03 12.97
C LEU A 101 -13.31 -22.87 13.99
N ARG A 102 -14.40 -22.08 13.94
CA ARG A 102 -14.63 -20.84 14.72
C ARG A 102 -13.68 -19.69 14.36
N PHE A 103 -13.15 -19.67 13.13
CA PHE A 103 -12.56 -18.44 12.57
C PHE A 103 -13.65 -17.45 12.13
N CYS A 104 -14.81 -17.96 11.71
CA CYS A 104 -16.04 -17.22 11.54
C CYS A 104 -17.07 -17.57 12.62
N GLN A 105 -17.94 -16.62 12.94
CA GLN A 105 -19.11 -16.83 13.80
C GLN A 105 -20.23 -15.83 13.44
N THR A 106 -21.44 -16.09 13.92
CA THR A 106 -22.55 -15.11 13.87
C THR A 106 -22.75 -14.54 15.27
N ASP A 107 -22.40 -13.26 15.44
CA ASP A 107 -22.53 -12.58 16.72
C ASP A 107 -23.97 -12.14 17.02
N PRO A 108 -24.37 -11.99 18.29
CA PRO A 108 -25.71 -11.58 18.67
C PRO A 108 -26.12 -10.23 18.02
N GLY A 109 -27.20 -10.26 17.24
CA GLY A 109 -27.71 -9.09 16.53
C GLY A 109 -27.01 -8.76 15.20
N GLN A 110 -26.08 -9.61 14.73
CA GLN A 110 -25.41 -9.48 13.44
C GLN A 110 -25.91 -10.53 12.44
N PRO A 111 -25.92 -10.24 11.13
CA PRO A 111 -26.17 -11.26 10.10
C PRO A 111 -24.98 -12.21 9.95
N THR A 112 -25.22 -13.44 9.49
CA THR A 112 -24.16 -14.37 9.10
C THR A 112 -23.48 -13.88 7.80
N CYS A 113 -22.18 -13.61 7.85
CA CYS A 113 -21.45 -13.15 6.66
C CYS A 113 -21.16 -14.32 5.70
N ARG A 114 -21.58 -14.18 4.44
CA ARG A 114 -21.40 -15.15 3.36
C ARG A 114 -20.27 -14.70 2.43
N GLY A 115 -19.22 -15.51 2.30
CA GLY A 115 -18.02 -15.15 1.55
C GLY A 115 -17.95 -15.78 0.16
N ILE A 116 -16.77 -16.29 -0.17
CA ILE A 116 -16.46 -16.94 -1.45
C ILE A 116 -16.95 -18.39 -1.38
N LEU A 117 -17.83 -18.79 -2.31
CA LEU A 117 -18.50 -20.09 -2.31
C LEU A 117 -18.49 -20.73 -3.71
N PRO A 118 -18.39 -22.07 -3.83
CA PRO A 118 -18.52 -22.75 -5.12
C PRO A 118 -19.94 -22.64 -5.69
N PRO A 119 -20.15 -22.76 -7.01
CA PRO A 119 -21.47 -22.67 -7.64
C PRO A 119 -22.52 -23.67 -7.12
N SER A 120 -22.06 -24.78 -6.52
CA SER A 120 -22.87 -25.83 -5.91
C SER A 120 -23.36 -25.52 -4.49
N SER A 121 -22.81 -24.49 -3.82
CA SER A 121 -23.16 -24.13 -2.44
C SER A 121 -24.45 -23.31 -2.36
N ILE A 122 -25.57 -24.00 -2.60
CA ILE A 122 -26.93 -23.48 -2.44
C ILE A 122 -27.57 -24.16 -1.21
N TYR A 123 -27.90 -23.38 -0.19
CA TYR A 123 -28.57 -23.84 1.03
C TYR A 123 -29.18 -22.67 1.82
N THR A 124 -30.20 -22.95 2.63
CA THR A 124 -30.78 -22.01 3.61
C THR A 124 -29.90 -21.88 4.86
N ASP A 125 -30.11 -20.84 5.67
CA ASP A 125 -29.38 -20.68 6.95
C ASP A 125 -29.64 -21.84 7.93
N SER A 126 -30.83 -22.44 7.92
CA SER A 126 -31.12 -23.65 8.72
C SER A 126 -30.30 -24.86 8.28
N GLU A 127 -30.15 -25.05 6.96
CA GLU A 127 -29.28 -26.11 6.40
C GLU A 127 -27.80 -25.81 6.64
N PHE A 128 -27.40 -24.55 6.62
CA PHE A 128 -26.04 -24.11 6.96
C PHE A 128 -25.67 -24.46 8.40
N GLU A 129 -26.49 -24.10 9.40
CA GLU A 129 -26.19 -24.45 10.79
C GLU A 129 -26.13 -25.98 10.99
N ILE A 130 -26.98 -26.73 10.28
CA ILE A 130 -26.92 -28.20 10.27
C ILE A 130 -25.61 -28.71 9.62
N LYS A 131 -25.15 -28.11 8.51
CA LYS A 131 -23.84 -28.43 7.91
C LYS A 131 -22.70 -28.13 8.89
N VAL A 132 -22.69 -26.95 9.50
CA VAL A 132 -21.66 -26.49 10.45
C VAL A 132 -21.61 -27.37 11.70
N LEU A 133 -22.75 -27.77 12.27
CA LEU A 133 -22.81 -28.70 13.39
C LEU A 133 -22.27 -30.09 13.01
N LYS A 134 -22.66 -30.62 11.84
CA LYS A 134 -22.11 -31.89 11.32
C LYS A 134 -20.59 -31.81 11.08
N ALA A 135 -20.11 -30.66 10.60
CA ALA A 135 -18.68 -30.40 10.37
C ALA A 135 -17.90 -30.35 11.70
N ARG A 136 -18.38 -29.58 12.70
CA ARG A 136 -17.79 -29.51 14.05
C ARG A 136 -17.67 -30.90 14.69
N ASN A 137 -18.74 -31.70 14.65
CA ASN A 137 -18.75 -33.04 15.25
C ASN A 137 -17.77 -34.02 14.56
N LYS A 138 -17.47 -33.83 13.26
CA LYS A 138 -16.45 -34.64 12.56
C LYS A 138 -15.01 -34.31 12.96
N ILE A 139 -14.75 -33.07 13.40
CA ILE A 139 -13.38 -32.60 13.73
C ILE A 139 -13.05 -32.58 15.23
N GLU A 140 -14.05 -32.66 16.12
CA GLU A 140 -13.88 -32.51 17.58
C GLU A 140 -12.74 -33.37 18.15
N HIS A 141 -12.74 -34.68 17.89
CA HIS A 141 -11.70 -35.60 18.34
C HIS A 141 -10.31 -35.27 17.75
N LEU A 142 -10.27 -34.75 16.52
CA LEU A 142 -9.03 -34.41 15.83
C LEU A 142 -8.41 -33.11 16.37
N MET A 143 -9.23 -32.09 16.63
CA MET A 143 -8.82 -30.83 17.30
C MET A 143 -8.25 -31.11 18.69
N LEU A 144 -8.91 -31.97 19.47
CA LEU A 144 -8.40 -32.43 20.77
C LEU A 144 -7.03 -33.12 20.64
N LYS A 145 -6.86 -33.97 19.62
CA LYS A 145 -5.61 -34.70 19.35
C LYS A 145 -4.46 -33.78 18.90
N THR A 146 -4.73 -32.76 18.08
CA THR A 146 -3.73 -31.76 17.64
C THR A 146 -3.46 -30.67 18.69
N LYS A 147 -4.21 -30.66 19.80
CA LYS A 147 -4.20 -29.61 20.84
C LYS A 147 -4.63 -28.22 20.34
N LEU A 148 -5.23 -28.14 19.16
CA LEU A 148 -5.82 -26.89 18.65
C LEU A 148 -7.08 -26.56 19.46
N ARG A 149 -7.18 -25.31 19.92
CA ARG A 149 -8.40 -24.79 20.54
C ARG A 149 -9.41 -24.40 19.45
N LEU A 150 -10.70 -24.64 19.67
CA LEU A 150 -11.73 -23.96 18.88
C LEU A 150 -11.68 -22.46 19.19
N GLY A 151 -11.72 -21.62 18.16
CA GLY A 151 -11.61 -20.16 18.31
C GLY A 151 -10.20 -19.66 18.61
N LEU A 152 -9.18 -20.49 18.35
CA LEU A 152 -7.78 -20.05 18.26
C LEU A 152 -7.68 -18.91 17.22
N LYS A 153 -7.01 -17.81 17.55
CA LYS A 153 -6.80 -16.74 16.55
C LYS A 153 -5.82 -17.19 15.48
N PHE A 154 -5.89 -16.55 14.32
CA PHE A 154 -5.04 -16.92 13.19
C PHE A 154 -3.53 -16.82 13.51
N CYS A 155 -3.13 -15.75 14.20
CA CYS A 155 -1.76 -15.55 14.71
C CYS A 155 -1.36 -16.44 15.91
N GLU A 156 -2.21 -17.37 16.34
CA GLU A 156 -1.93 -18.31 17.44
C GLU A 156 -1.71 -19.76 16.92
N ILE A 157 -1.86 -19.99 15.61
CA ILE A 157 -1.54 -21.27 14.96
C ILE A 157 0.00 -21.46 14.95
N PRO A 158 0.54 -22.62 15.38
CA PRO A 158 1.98 -22.89 15.32
C PRO A 158 2.55 -22.75 13.90
N GLY A 159 3.71 -22.12 13.76
CA GLY A 159 4.31 -21.74 12.47
C GLY A 159 3.79 -20.39 11.96
N VAL A 160 2.48 -20.15 12.05
CA VAL A 160 1.86 -18.87 11.67
C VAL A 160 2.18 -17.78 12.70
N LYS A 161 2.17 -18.12 14.00
CA LYS A 161 2.52 -17.19 15.07
C LYS A 161 3.90 -16.57 14.85
N GLU A 162 4.91 -17.40 14.59
CA GLU A 162 6.30 -16.98 14.37
C GLU A 162 6.42 -16.04 13.17
N ILE A 163 5.67 -16.33 12.10
CA ILE A 163 5.55 -15.51 10.89
C ILE A 163 4.92 -14.13 11.21
N CYS A 164 3.82 -14.09 11.97
CA CYS A 164 3.11 -12.86 12.26
C CYS A 164 3.78 -12.01 13.36
N ASP A 165 4.60 -12.63 14.22
CA ASP A 165 5.50 -11.92 15.13
C ASP A 165 6.73 -11.35 14.40
N TRP A 166 7.23 -12.03 13.35
CA TRP A 166 8.24 -11.46 12.45
C TRP A 166 7.69 -10.23 11.70
N ILE A 167 6.48 -10.31 11.11
CA ILE A 167 5.81 -9.14 10.51
C ILE A 167 5.78 -7.96 11.49
N LYS A 168 5.21 -8.17 12.69
CA LYS A 168 5.05 -7.10 13.71
C LYS A 168 6.37 -6.43 14.09
N LYS A 169 7.48 -7.15 14.04
CA LYS A 169 8.81 -6.58 14.29
C LYS A 169 9.32 -5.79 13.07
N SER A 170 9.09 -6.28 11.86
CA SER A 170 9.51 -5.65 10.61
C SER A 170 8.76 -4.35 10.29
N VAL A 171 7.49 -4.23 10.69
CA VAL A 171 6.60 -3.09 10.35
C VAL A 171 6.35 -2.11 11.53
N ALA A 172 7.16 -2.19 12.58
CA ALA A 172 6.92 -1.46 13.84
C ALA A 172 7.21 0.05 13.80
N HIS A 173 7.97 0.52 12.80
CA HIS A 173 8.58 1.85 12.78
C HIS A 173 8.46 2.51 11.39
N GLN A 174 8.43 3.84 11.38
CA GLN A 174 8.22 4.69 10.19
C GLN A 174 9.53 5.38 9.74
N GLU A 175 10.64 4.86 10.24
CA GLU A 175 12.03 5.28 10.07
C GLU A 175 12.84 4.02 9.69
N PRO A 176 13.97 4.15 8.97
CA PRO A 176 14.69 2.98 8.45
C PRO A 176 15.15 2.02 9.54
N ALA A 177 14.99 0.71 9.31
CA ALA A 177 15.48 -0.32 10.25
C ALA A 177 17.02 -0.51 10.20
N PHE A 178 17.68 0.08 9.20
CA PHE A 178 19.12 0.11 9.02
C PHE A 178 19.53 1.53 8.62
N ASP A 179 20.00 2.28 9.60
CA ASP A 179 20.48 3.66 9.53
C ASP A 179 21.54 3.75 10.63
N PHE A 180 22.81 3.97 10.26
CA PHE A 180 23.93 3.89 11.20
C PHE A 180 24.32 5.24 11.80
N ASP A 181 24.05 6.36 11.12
CA ASP A 181 24.43 7.72 11.56
C ASP A 181 23.25 8.57 12.07
N ASN A 182 22.01 8.14 11.82
CA ASN A 182 20.72 8.69 12.27
C ASN A 182 20.26 9.94 11.49
N ASP A 183 20.52 10.02 10.19
CA ASP A 183 19.91 11.03 9.29
C ASP A 183 18.54 10.63 8.69
N ALA A 184 18.09 9.39 8.94
CA ALA A 184 16.86 8.78 8.44
C ALA A 184 16.81 8.52 6.93
N PHE A 185 17.95 8.34 6.26
CA PHE A 185 18.07 7.62 4.98
C PHE A 185 18.65 6.20 5.21
N SER A 186 19.03 5.48 4.15
CA SER A 186 19.55 4.10 4.29
C SER A 186 20.24 3.59 3.03
N ALA A 187 21.31 2.79 3.20
CA ALA A 187 21.87 1.98 2.13
C ALA A 187 21.07 0.69 1.82
N TYR A 188 20.19 0.22 2.73
CA TYR A 188 19.27 -0.91 2.53
C TYR A 188 18.01 -0.46 1.76
N THR A 189 17.24 -1.39 1.19
CA THR A 189 16.10 -1.05 0.31
C THR A 189 14.73 -1.15 0.98
N ASN A 190 14.43 -2.26 1.67
CA ASN A 190 13.14 -2.40 2.34
C ASN A 190 13.14 -1.77 3.74
N LEU A 191 12.15 -2.07 4.59
CA LEU A 191 12.12 -1.69 6.02
C LEU A 191 12.35 -0.18 6.22
N ARG A 192 11.55 0.63 5.50
CA ARG A 192 11.60 2.10 5.47
C ARG A 192 12.89 2.74 4.89
N GLY A 193 13.79 1.93 4.31
CA GLY A 193 15.00 2.36 3.61
C GLY A 193 14.78 2.89 2.19
N SER A 194 15.69 2.58 1.26
CA SER A 194 15.81 3.26 -0.05
C SER A 194 14.69 3.02 -1.07
N ALA A 195 13.74 2.10 -0.83
CA ALA A 195 12.47 2.05 -1.56
C ALA A 195 11.54 3.22 -1.20
N TRP A 196 11.71 3.79 -0.01
CA TRP A 196 10.88 4.87 0.54
C TRP A 196 11.53 6.24 0.36
N ARG A 197 12.85 6.31 0.52
CA ARG A 197 13.65 7.55 0.49
C ARG A 197 14.82 7.39 -0.46
N GLY A 198 15.45 8.48 -0.86
CA GLY A 198 16.70 8.41 -1.63
C GLY A 198 17.69 7.40 -1.05
N LYS A 199 18.33 6.59 -1.89
CA LYS A 199 19.39 5.72 -1.38
C LYS A 199 20.55 6.58 -0.85
N ASP A 200 20.89 6.36 0.42
CA ASP A 200 22.09 6.94 1.00
C ASP A 200 23.37 6.41 0.30
N CYS A 201 24.40 7.24 0.32
CA CYS A 201 25.71 7.02 -0.24
C CYS A 201 26.84 6.92 0.81
N PHE A 202 26.62 7.40 2.06
CA PHE A 202 27.60 7.42 3.14
C PHE A 202 26.92 7.24 4.52
N ASP A 203 26.48 6.00 4.80
CA ASP A 203 25.84 5.47 6.03
C ASP A 203 26.82 5.48 7.26
N ASP A 204 27.60 6.56 7.39
CA ASP A 204 28.55 6.89 8.46
C ASP A 204 28.86 8.41 8.65
N ASP A 205 28.27 9.34 7.88
CA ASP A 205 28.27 10.80 8.13
C ASP A 205 26.88 11.41 7.83
N ALA A 206 26.11 11.67 8.91
CA ALA A 206 24.75 12.25 8.95
C ALA A 206 24.59 13.69 8.39
N ASN A 207 25.46 14.06 7.45
CA ASN A 207 25.50 15.28 6.68
C ASN A 207 25.66 15.00 5.17
N MET A 208 25.62 13.74 4.73
CA MET A 208 25.97 13.30 3.38
C MET A 208 24.85 12.52 2.67
N TYR A 209 23.62 13.04 2.72
CA TYR A 209 22.40 12.36 2.28
C TYR A 209 21.69 13.01 1.08
N PRO A 210 20.76 12.28 0.42
CA PRO A 210 19.96 12.79 -0.69
C PRO A 210 19.31 14.16 -0.45
N GLY A 211 19.74 15.15 -1.24
CA GLY A 211 19.17 16.49 -1.23
C GLY A 211 19.80 17.50 -0.27
N ALA A 212 20.92 17.16 0.39
CA ALA A 212 21.74 18.14 1.12
C ALA A 212 22.31 19.24 0.18
N LEU A 213 22.78 20.35 0.75
CA LEU A 213 23.63 21.31 0.04
C LEU A 213 25.06 20.76 -0.07
N PRO A 214 25.75 20.95 -1.22
CA PRO A 214 27.01 20.28 -1.50
C PRO A 214 28.18 20.82 -0.67
N LYS A 215 28.94 19.93 -0.06
CA LYS A 215 30.02 20.18 0.92
C LYS A 215 31.29 20.56 0.16
N ASP A 216 31.71 21.82 0.29
CA ASP A 216 32.76 22.42 -0.54
C ASP A 216 32.53 22.26 -2.06
N GLY A 217 31.27 22.13 -2.49
CA GLY A 217 30.90 21.89 -3.89
C GLY A 217 31.23 20.47 -4.38
N ASP A 218 31.33 19.48 -3.50
CA ASP A 218 31.49 18.05 -3.82
C ASP A 218 32.75 17.74 -4.67
N LYS A 219 33.87 18.39 -4.33
CA LYS A 219 35.15 18.26 -5.03
C LYS A 219 35.85 16.90 -4.85
N GLU A 220 35.61 16.22 -3.74
CA GLU A 220 36.30 14.98 -3.34
C GLU A 220 35.33 13.84 -3.00
N LEU A 221 34.14 14.17 -2.49
CA LEU A 221 33.04 13.25 -2.15
C LEU A 221 31.72 13.87 -2.61
N ASP A 222 30.74 13.04 -2.96
CA ASP A 222 29.35 13.45 -3.22
C ASP A 222 28.62 13.58 -1.88
N SER A 223 28.40 14.80 -1.38
CA SER A 223 27.76 15.02 -0.09
C SER A 223 26.24 15.11 -0.17
N ASN A 224 25.64 14.88 -1.33
CA ASN A 224 24.19 14.98 -1.49
C ASN A 224 23.56 13.81 -2.28
N CYS A 225 24.32 12.72 -2.45
CA CYS A 225 24.00 11.48 -3.13
C CYS A 225 23.41 11.62 -4.54
N ASN A 226 23.77 12.69 -5.26
CA ASN A 226 23.23 12.97 -6.60
C ASN A 226 24.12 12.42 -7.75
N GLY A 227 25.26 11.80 -7.43
CA GLY A 227 26.20 11.19 -8.36
C GLY A 227 27.13 12.16 -9.10
N ILE A 228 27.06 13.46 -8.82
CA ILE A 228 27.90 14.52 -9.42
C ILE A 228 28.97 14.92 -8.39
N LEU A 229 30.22 14.60 -8.70
CA LEU A 229 31.37 14.98 -7.86
C LEU A 229 32.61 15.25 -8.70
N GLY A 230 33.62 15.86 -8.07
CA GLY A 230 34.92 16.12 -8.67
C GLY A 230 35.08 17.51 -9.29
N VAL A 231 36.23 17.73 -9.91
CA VAL A 231 36.67 19.04 -10.43
C VAL A 231 36.82 18.98 -11.95
N ASN A 232 36.19 19.92 -12.66
CA ASN A 232 36.36 20.14 -14.08
C ASN A 232 37.83 20.53 -14.39
N PRO A 233 38.59 19.69 -15.13
CA PRO A 233 40.03 19.91 -15.27
C PRO A 233 40.38 21.09 -16.18
N GLN A 234 39.43 21.62 -16.97
CA GLN A 234 39.62 22.81 -17.81
C GLN A 234 39.36 24.11 -17.03
N THR A 235 38.28 24.19 -16.24
CA THR A 235 37.85 25.42 -15.53
C THR A 235 38.41 25.56 -14.11
N LYS A 236 38.78 24.43 -13.48
CA LYS A 236 39.15 24.30 -12.06
C LYS A 236 38.03 24.59 -11.04
N LYS A 237 36.76 24.58 -11.46
CA LYS A 237 35.60 24.54 -10.54
C LYS A 237 35.16 23.10 -10.29
N SER A 238 34.30 22.87 -9.29
CA SER A 238 33.64 21.57 -9.18
C SER A 238 32.55 21.39 -10.24
N TYR A 239 32.19 20.14 -10.52
CA TYR A 239 31.08 19.85 -11.42
C TYR A 239 29.74 20.29 -10.82
N GLU A 240 29.51 20.17 -9.52
CA GLU A 240 28.27 20.64 -8.88
C GLU A 240 28.12 22.18 -8.97
N ASP A 241 29.21 22.94 -8.78
CA ASP A 241 29.26 24.42 -8.94
C ASP A 241 28.91 24.87 -10.37
N GLU A 242 29.29 24.09 -11.39
CA GLU A 242 29.03 24.41 -12.81
C GLU A 242 27.68 23.91 -13.32
N LEU A 243 27.30 22.68 -12.94
CA LEU A 243 26.18 21.97 -13.54
C LEU A 243 24.87 22.20 -12.77
N CYS A 244 24.94 22.48 -11.47
CA CYS A 244 23.78 22.48 -10.57
C CYS A 244 23.48 23.82 -9.88
N ALA A 245 24.49 24.64 -9.56
CA ALA A 245 24.33 25.85 -8.73
C ALA A 245 23.25 26.87 -9.18
N THR A 246 22.97 26.97 -10.49
CA THR A 246 21.93 27.89 -11.04
C THR A 246 20.64 27.17 -11.46
N SER A 247 20.59 25.85 -11.39
CA SER A 247 19.48 25.02 -11.92
C SER A 247 18.27 24.91 -10.98
N GLN A 248 18.34 25.51 -9.79
CA GLN A 248 17.35 25.42 -8.71
C GLN A 248 16.91 23.96 -8.37
N PRO A 249 17.87 23.07 -7.98
CA PRO A 249 17.54 21.72 -7.55
C PRO A 249 16.54 21.70 -6.38
N ARG A 250 15.71 20.66 -6.33
CA ARG A 250 14.69 20.45 -5.30
C ARG A 250 14.28 18.99 -5.16
N GLY A 251 13.94 18.60 -3.95
CA GLY A 251 13.37 17.28 -3.68
C GLY A 251 11.88 17.19 -3.94
N VAL A 252 11.35 15.98 -3.78
CA VAL A 252 9.90 15.72 -3.64
C VAL A 252 9.60 14.84 -2.44
N ALA A 253 8.51 15.14 -1.73
CA ALA A 253 7.98 14.27 -0.69
C ALA A 253 6.47 14.13 -0.79
N VAL A 254 5.95 13.03 -0.25
CA VAL A 254 4.53 12.85 0.06
C VAL A 254 4.36 12.65 1.56
N LEU A 255 3.43 13.39 2.17
CA LEU A 255 2.78 13.03 3.43
C LEU A 255 1.45 12.38 3.04
N GLY A 256 1.30 11.06 3.20
CA GLY A 256 0.22 10.35 2.51
C GLY A 256 -0.32 9.11 3.22
N ASP A 257 -1.33 8.53 2.59
CA ASP A 257 -1.92 7.26 2.99
C ASP A 257 -1.45 6.10 2.08
N SER A 258 -2.16 4.97 2.12
CA SER A 258 -1.94 3.79 1.28
C SER A 258 -1.94 4.07 -0.22
N VAL A 259 -2.60 5.14 -0.71
CA VAL A 259 -2.48 5.56 -2.12
C VAL A 259 -1.11 6.18 -2.41
N GLY A 260 -0.58 6.98 -1.47
CA GLY A 260 0.73 7.63 -1.57
C GLY A 260 1.89 6.65 -1.42
N ALA A 261 1.74 5.62 -0.59
CA ALA A 261 2.68 4.52 -0.46
C ALA A 261 2.60 3.51 -1.64
N HIS A 262 1.50 3.54 -2.41
CA HIS A 262 1.08 2.50 -3.34
C HIS A 262 0.99 1.12 -2.68
N PHE A 263 0.01 0.93 -1.80
CA PHE A 263 -0.43 -0.41 -1.42
C PHE A 263 -0.79 -1.22 -2.67
N HIS A 264 -0.27 -2.45 -2.78
CA HIS A 264 -0.65 -3.41 -3.82
C HIS A 264 -0.53 -4.84 -3.31
N LEU A 265 -1.63 -5.58 -3.50
CA LEU A 265 -1.74 -7.01 -3.20
C LEU A 265 -1.69 -7.79 -4.53
N PRO A 266 -0.63 -8.59 -4.78
CA PRO A 266 -0.52 -9.36 -6.02
C PRO A 266 -1.73 -10.30 -6.24
N PRO A 267 -2.53 -10.15 -7.31
CA PRO A 267 -3.70 -11.00 -7.55
C PRO A 267 -3.33 -12.48 -7.72
N GLN A 268 -2.10 -12.78 -8.14
CA GLN A 268 -1.52 -14.11 -8.24
C GLN A 268 -1.42 -14.82 -6.87
N TRP A 269 -1.55 -14.11 -5.75
CA TRP A 269 -1.59 -14.71 -4.40
C TRP A 269 -3.00 -15.19 -4.00
N PHE A 270 -4.03 -14.77 -4.74
CA PHE A 270 -5.44 -15.00 -4.44
C PHE A 270 -6.17 -15.77 -5.55
N ASP A 271 -5.71 -15.67 -6.79
CA ASP A 271 -6.27 -16.37 -7.95
C ASP A 271 -5.66 -17.77 -8.14
N ALA A 272 -6.49 -18.80 -7.95
CA ALA A 272 -6.11 -20.21 -8.12
C ALA A 272 -5.62 -20.56 -9.53
N THR A 273 -5.90 -19.74 -10.55
CA THR A 273 -5.49 -19.96 -11.94
C THR A 273 -4.12 -19.34 -12.28
N LEU A 274 -3.60 -18.44 -11.44
CA LEU A 274 -2.37 -17.67 -11.68
C LEU A 274 -1.22 -18.01 -10.72
N ILE A 275 -1.52 -18.65 -9.59
CA ILE A 275 -0.60 -18.83 -8.47
C ILE A 275 0.58 -19.77 -8.80
N SER A 276 1.80 -19.34 -8.45
CA SER A 276 3.05 -20.03 -8.83
C SER A 276 4.23 -19.70 -7.88
N GLU A 277 5.32 -20.46 -7.92
CA GLU A 277 6.55 -20.13 -7.17
C GLU A 277 7.09 -18.74 -7.53
N LYS A 278 6.99 -18.35 -8.80
CA LYS A 278 7.42 -17.03 -9.30
C LYS A 278 6.67 -15.89 -8.60
N ALA A 279 5.35 -16.02 -8.44
CA ALA A 279 4.51 -15.02 -7.77
C ALA A 279 4.95 -14.74 -6.32
N PHE A 280 5.65 -15.66 -5.67
CA PHE A 280 6.06 -15.55 -4.27
C PHE A 280 7.56 -15.33 -4.07
N PHE A 281 8.37 -15.33 -5.14
CA PHE A 281 9.83 -15.24 -5.07
C PHE A 281 10.32 -13.99 -4.31
N HIS A 282 9.71 -12.83 -4.55
CA HIS A 282 10.05 -11.55 -3.90
C HIS A 282 9.24 -11.25 -2.63
N ALA A 283 8.40 -12.18 -2.15
CA ALA A 283 7.40 -11.85 -1.14
C ALA A 283 7.97 -11.25 0.16
N VAL A 284 9.19 -11.64 0.55
CA VAL A 284 9.90 -11.03 1.68
C VAL A 284 10.00 -9.50 1.52
N SER A 285 10.47 -9.02 0.37
CA SER A 285 10.58 -7.58 0.06
C SER A 285 9.24 -6.86 0.14
N ILE A 286 8.17 -7.50 -0.31
CA ILE A 286 6.82 -6.93 -0.35
C ILE A 286 6.28 -6.78 1.08
N ILE A 287 6.55 -7.75 1.95
CA ILE A 287 6.14 -7.71 3.37
C ILE A 287 7.03 -6.77 4.19
N GLU A 288 8.34 -6.71 3.90
CA GLU A 288 9.28 -5.75 4.50
C GLU A 288 9.02 -4.29 4.07
N ASN A 289 8.16 -4.08 3.07
CA ASN A 289 7.62 -2.77 2.69
C ASN A 289 6.12 -2.66 3.01
N GLU A 290 5.60 -3.38 4.02
CA GLU A 290 4.21 -3.21 4.51
C GLU A 290 3.10 -3.55 3.50
N LEU A 291 3.43 -4.23 2.39
CA LEU A 291 2.61 -4.43 1.17
C LEU A 291 2.47 -3.17 0.29
N ASP A 292 3.24 -2.13 0.60
CA ASP A 292 3.37 -0.90 -0.18
C ASP A 292 4.53 -0.99 -1.18
N TRP A 293 4.41 -0.20 -2.25
CA TRP A 293 5.31 -0.16 -3.39
C TRP A 293 5.76 1.29 -3.66
N PRO A 294 6.38 1.97 -2.68
CA PRO A 294 6.74 3.39 -2.77
C PRO A 294 7.68 3.66 -3.96
N MET A 295 8.58 2.71 -4.26
CA MET A 295 9.48 2.69 -5.42
C MET A 295 8.77 2.56 -6.77
N MET A 296 7.45 2.39 -6.81
CA MET A 296 6.65 2.42 -8.03
C MET A 296 5.48 3.43 -7.97
N SER A 297 5.36 4.19 -6.87
CA SER A 297 4.27 5.14 -6.58
C SER A 297 4.26 6.41 -7.45
N THR A 298 3.09 7.06 -7.51
CA THR A 298 2.83 8.34 -8.21
C THR A 298 3.84 9.43 -7.86
N THR A 299 4.19 9.58 -6.58
CA THR A 299 5.05 10.70 -6.14
C THR A 299 6.54 10.35 -6.20
N THR A 300 6.92 9.16 -5.71
CA THR A 300 8.33 8.83 -5.41
C THR A 300 8.86 7.59 -6.12
N GLY A 301 8.09 6.96 -7.02
CA GLY A 301 8.54 5.79 -7.77
C GLY A 301 9.82 6.05 -8.58
N HIS A 302 10.72 5.08 -8.65
CA HIS A 302 12.08 5.24 -9.15
C HIS A 302 12.66 3.94 -9.70
N GLY A 303 13.78 4.00 -10.42
CA GLY A 303 14.38 2.83 -11.05
C GLY A 303 13.47 2.15 -12.08
N THR A 304 13.36 0.83 -11.98
CA THR A 304 12.57 -0.02 -12.90
C THR A 304 11.79 -1.08 -12.13
N ASN A 305 10.68 -1.55 -12.69
CA ASN A 305 9.91 -2.67 -12.13
C ASN A 305 10.72 -3.98 -12.18
N GLU A 306 11.28 -4.40 -11.03
CA GLU A 306 11.99 -5.67 -10.87
C GLU A 306 11.06 -6.88 -10.63
N TRP A 307 9.75 -6.65 -10.55
CA TRP A 307 8.73 -7.59 -10.07
C TRP A 307 7.64 -7.95 -11.11
N PRO A 308 7.96 -8.18 -12.41
CA PRO A 308 6.96 -8.31 -13.48
C PRO A 308 6.06 -9.55 -13.38
N ASP A 309 6.41 -10.54 -12.56
CA ASP A 309 5.56 -11.71 -12.27
C ASP A 309 4.36 -11.39 -11.36
N VAL A 310 4.37 -10.25 -10.64
CA VAL A 310 3.34 -9.85 -9.68
C VAL A 310 2.68 -8.51 -10.01
N ILE A 311 3.46 -7.47 -10.28
CA ILE A 311 2.97 -6.11 -10.55
C ILE A 311 3.32 -5.71 -11.98
N THR A 312 2.36 -5.13 -12.71
CA THR A 312 2.51 -4.81 -14.14
C THR A 312 2.06 -3.39 -14.44
N GLY A 313 2.97 -2.61 -15.02
CA GLY A 313 2.77 -1.23 -15.45
C GLY A 313 4.12 -0.52 -15.61
N PRO A 314 4.15 0.67 -16.22
CA PRO A 314 5.34 1.52 -16.23
C PRO A 314 5.57 2.12 -14.84
N VAL A 315 6.83 2.40 -14.49
CA VAL A 315 7.18 3.28 -13.37
C VAL A 315 7.30 4.70 -13.92
N ASP A 316 6.46 5.61 -13.44
CA ASP A 316 6.40 7.01 -13.84
C ASP A 316 5.90 7.84 -12.66
N SER A 317 6.71 8.79 -12.20
CA SER A 317 6.47 9.51 -10.94
C SER A 317 6.83 11.00 -11.04
N ILE A 318 6.32 11.79 -10.10
CA ILE A 318 6.71 13.20 -9.94
C ILE A 318 8.21 13.31 -9.69
N TYR A 319 8.80 12.38 -8.93
CA TYR A 319 10.24 12.26 -8.74
C TYR A 319 11.01 12.10 -10.07
N LEU A 320 10.70 11.08 -10.86
CA LEU A 320 11.43 10.80 -12.10
C LEU A 320 11.32 11.95 -13.10
N ARG A 321 10.16 12.61 -13.18
CA ARG A 321 9.95 13.80 -14.02
C ARG A 321 10.70 15.03 -13.51
N LEU A 322 10.86 15.19 -12.19
CA LEU A 322 11.75 16.22 -11.61
C LEU A 322 13.24 15.91 -11.87
N ARG A 323 13.65 14.63 -11.85
CA ARG A 323 15.02 14.21 -12.20
C ARG A 323 15.33 14.38 -13.69
N GLU A 324 14.40 14.03 -14.58
CA GLU A 324 14.52 14.27 -16.02
C GLU A 324 14.66 15.78 -16.31
N ARG A 325 13.86 16.60 -15.63
CA ARG A 325 13.88 18.07 -15.75
C ARG A 325 15.16 18.69 -15.18
N ASN A 326 15.68 18.17 -14.07
CA ASN A 326 16.97 18.58 -13.52
C ASN A 326 17.65 17.41 -12.82
N ARG A 327 18.73 16.89 -13.41
CA ARG A 327 19.46 15.71 -12.93
C ARG A 327 20.14 15.90 -11.58
N CYS A 328 20.33 17.13 -11.14
CA CYS A 328 20.79 17.49 -9.79
C CYS A 328 19.76 17.15 -8.68
N ASN A 329 18.58 16.65 -9.06
CA ASN A 329 17.56 16.09 -8.17
C ASN A 329 17.68 14.55 -8.02
N HIS A 330 18.75 13.91 -8.50
CA HIS A 330 18.94 12.47 -8.30
C HIS A 330 18.88 12.10 -6.80
N ARG A 331 18.26 10.95 -6.51
CA ARG A 331 17.84 10.44 -5.20
C ARG A 331 16.98 11.35 -4.29
N ASP A 332 16.71 12.61 -4.61
CA ASP A 332 15.97 13.52 -3.71
C ASP A 332 14.43 13.26 -3.68
N TYR A 333 14.05 12.10 -3.13
CA TYR A 333 12.66 11.69 -2.86
C TYR A 333 12.48 11.19 -1.42
N GLN A 334 11.30 11.42 -0.83
CA GLN A 334 10.91 10.88 0.48
C GLN A 334 9.41 10.52 0.53
N ASN A 335 9.10 9.23 0.71
CA ASN A 335 7.74 8.73 0.87
C ASN A 335 7.40 8.58 2.36
N ILE A 336 6.76 9.59 2.93
CA ILE A 336 6.31 9.64 4.33
C ILE A 336 4.81 9.31 4.36
N ALA A 337 4.46 8.13 3.87
CA ALA A 337 3.11 7.62 3.82
C ALA A 337 3.00 6.25 4.50
N ALA A 338 1.83 5.92 5.04
CA ALA A 338 1.56 4.61 5.63
C ALA A 338 0.09 4.17 5.51
N ASN A 339 -0.13 2.88 5.67
CA ASN A 339 -1.45 2.27 5.59
C ASN A 339 -2.37 2.74 6.71
N GLY A 340 -3.47 3.39 6.34
CA GLY A 340 -4.50 3.88 7.27
C GLY A 340 -4.31 5.32 7.78
N GLU A 341 -3.31 6.06 7.29
CA GLU A 341 -3.07 7.44 7.73
C GLU A 341 -4.21 8.41 7.36
N ASP A 342 -4.64 9.22 8.34
CA ASP A 342 -5.60 10.32 8.20
C ASP A 342 -4.99 11.66 8.66
N SER A 343 -5.72 12.77 8.47
CA SER A 343 -5.24 14.10 8.86
C SER A 343 -4.83 14.23 10.34
N THR A 344 -5.33 13.37 11.22
CA THR A 344 -4.96 13.29 12.64
C THR A 344 -3.65 12.54 12.82
N SER A 345 -3.56 11.30 12.31
CA SER A 345 -2.42 10.41 12.53
C SER A 345 -1.15 10.89 11.85
N VAL A 346 -1.26 11.57 10.70
CA VAL A 346 -0.10 12.07 9.93
C VAL A 346 0.80 12.99 10.76
N ASN A 347 0.25 13.65 11.79
CA ASN A 347 1.01 14.53 12.70
C ASN A 347 2.01 13.78 13.60
N GLN A 348 1.97 12.45 13.59
CA GLN A 348 2.98 11.56 14.14
C GLN A 348 4.06 11.30 13.07
N ILE A 349 3.70 10.68 11.94
CA ILE A 349 4.68 10.23 10.94
C ILE A 349 5.36 11.36 10.16
N MET A 350 4.74 12.54 10.02
CA MET A 350 5.35 13.71 9.36
C MET A 350 6.70 14.11 9.97
N ARG A 351 6.96 13.70 11.23
CA ARG A 351 8.18 14.01 11.98
C ARG A 351 9.40 13.27 11.47
N THR A 352 9.20 12.20 10.71
CA THR A 352 10.27 11.40 10.09
C THR A 352 10.73 12.00 8.76
N LEU A 353 10.10 13.09 8.26
CA LEU A 353 10.52 13.83 7.08
C LEU A 353 11.91 14.46 7.32
N ALA A 354 12.93 13.94 6.66
CA ALA A 354 14.32 14.36 6.83
C ALA A 354 14.58 15.66 6.04
N ARG A 355 14.40 16.83 6.69
CA ARG A 355 14.85 18.12 6.15
C ARG A 355 15.43 19.08 7.19
N ARG A 356 16.57 19.70 6.87
CA ARG A 356 17.28 20.67 7.72
C ARG A 356 17.26 22.09 7.09
N PRO A 357 16.48 23.07 7.60
CA PRO A 357 16.15 24.35 6.93
C PRO A 357 17.28 25.25 6.40
N LYS A 358 18.54 24.97 6.77
CA LYS A 358 19.73 25.75 6.40
C LYS A 358 20.83 24.93 5.71
N GLN A 359 20.66 23.62 5.61
CA GLN A 359 21.67 22.68 5.11
C GLN A 359 21.20 21.93 3.85
N ASP A 360 19.98 22.20 3.39
CA ASP A 360 19.24 21.38 2.44
C ASP A 360 18.69 22.20 1.25
N ARG A 361 18.49 21.49 0.13
CA ARG A 361 17.74 21.98 -1.03
C ARG A 361 16.25 22.14 -0.66
N PRO A 362 15.51 23.10 -1.26
CA PRO A 362 14.06 23.20 -1.10
C PRO A 362 13.34 21.93 -1.58
N ILE A 363 12.11 21.71 -1.14
CA ILE A 363 11.37 20.48 -1.45
C ILE A 363 9.91 20.76 -1.81
N VAL A 364 9.34 19.93 -2.70
CA VAL A 364 7.92 19.90 -3.03
C VAL A 364 7.24 18.83 -2.16
N VAL A 365 6.47 19.23 -1.15
CA VAL A 365 5.73 18.31 -0.28
C VAL A 365 4.28 18.24 -0.72
N THR A 366 3.79 17.04 -1.04
CA THR A 366 2.37 16.81 -1.31
C THR A 366 1.69 16.18 -0.10
N TYR A 367 0.72 16.87 0.49
CA TYR A 367 -0.19 16.34 1.50
C TYR A 367 -1.32 15.61 0.77
N ALA A 368 -1.28 14.28 0.77
CA ALA A 368 -2.12 13.39 -0.04
C ALA A 368 -2.80 12.34 0.85
N LEU A 369 -3.64 12.82 1.77
CA LEU A 369 -4.52 12.00 2.62
C LEU A 369 -5.89 12.02 1.94
N VAL A 370 -6.13 11.03 1.09
CA VAL A 370 -7.19 11.08 0.08
C VAL A 370 -8.41 10.24 0.43
N GLY A 371 -8.27 9.29 1.38
CA GLY A 371 -9.34 8.38 1.80
C GLY A 371 -9.71 8.42 3.29
N ASN A 372 -8.75 8.19 4.19
CA ASN A 372 -9.07 7.71 5.56
C ASN A 372 -9.87 8.69 6.44
N ASP A 373 -9.75 10.00 6.23
CA ASP A 373 -10.61 11.01 6.86
C ASP A 373 -12.12 10.81 6.59
N VAL A 374 -12.50 10.02 5.57
CA VAL A 374 -13.89 9.56 5.33
C VAL A 374 -14.05 8.04 5.23
N CYS A 375 -12.97 7.27 5.28
CA CYS A 375 -12.98 5.82 5.08
C CYS A 375 -12.71 5.05 6.39
N ASN A 376 -13.62 4.15 6.74
CA ASN A 376 -13.53 3.25 7.89
C ASN A 376 -14.48 2.05 7.71
N GLY A 377 -14.30 0.99 8.51
CA GLY A 377 -15.15 -0.22 8.46
C GLY A 377 -16.43 -0.17 9.33
N HIS A 378 -16.55 0.81 10.21
CA HIS A 378 -17.51 0.83 11.32
C HIS A 378 -18.98 1.04 10.87
N PRO A 379 -19.98 0.39 11.50
CA PRO A 379 -21.40 0.58 11.15
C PRO A 379 -21.88 2.03 11.26
N ASP A 380 -21.40 2.76 12.27
CA ASP A 380 -21.61 4.18 12.56
C ASP A 380 -20.70 5.11 11.73
N THR A 381 -20.44 4.74 10.47
CA THR A 381 -19.34 5.29 9.65
C THR A 381 -19.30 6.83 9.59
N PHE A 382 -20.45 7.51 9.49
CA PHE A 382 -20.53 8.98 9.38
C PHE A 382 -20.11 9.73 10.65
N ASP A 383 -20.27 9.10 11.82
CA ASP A 383 -19.87 9.65 13.12
C ASP A 383 -18.36 9.46 13.37
N ARG A 384 -17.71 8.63 12.54
CA ARG A 384 -16.28 8.31 12.57
C ARG A 384 -15.46 9.12 11.56
N MET A 385 -16.08 9.60 10.49
CA MET A 385 -15.42 10.50 9.52
C MET A 385 -15.00 11.81 10.19
N THR A 386 -13.81 12.31 9.85
CA THR A 386 -13.27 13.60 10.30
C THR A 386 -14.23 14.74 10.02
N THR A 387 -14.44 15.62 11.00
CA THR A 387 -15.25 16.84 10.81
C THR A 387 -14.45 17.97 10.15
N PRO A 388 -15.09 18.92 9.45
CA PRO A 388 -14.41 20.11 8.89
C PRO A 388 -13.56 20.89 9.90
N ALA A 389 -13.95 20.90 11.18
CA ALA A 389 -13.18 21.56 12.25
C ALA A 389 -11.93 20.77 12.66
N GLN A 390 -12.02 19.43 12.71
CA GLN A 390 -10.84 18.56 12.93
C GLN A 390 -9.87 18.69 11.77
N MET A 391 -10.31 18.49 10.52
CA MET A 391 -9.48 18.63 9.32
C MET A 391 -8.74 19.98 9.28
N PHE A 392 -9.40 21.08 9.69
CA PHE A 392 -8.75 22.38 9.81
C PHE A 392 -7.62 22.39 10.85
N ASN A 393 -7.90 21.97 12.09
CA ASN A 393 -6.91 21.98 13.18
C ASN A 393 -5.72 21.03 12.89
N ASN A 394 -6.04 19.85 12.35
CA ASN A 394 -5.12 18.81 11.92
C ASN A 394 -4.16 19.33 10.85
N THR A 395 -4.69 19.80 9.71
CA THR A 395 -3.89 20.36 8.61
C THR A 395 -3.06 21.56 9.05
N MET A 396 -3.61 22.43 9.91
CA MET A 396 -2.85 23.56 10.46
C MET A 396 -1.68 23.10 11.34
N THR A 397 -1.84 22.03 12.12
CA THR A 397 -0.74 21.42 12.90
C THR A 397 0.36 20.89 11.99
N THR A 398 0.00 20.23 10.89
CA THR A 398 0.96 19.75 9.88
C THR A 398 1.72 20.91 9.22
N LEU A 399 1.00 21.96 8.78
CA LEU A 399 1.61 23.12 8.11
C LEU A 399 2.49 23.96 9.05
N GLU A 400 2.10 24.11 10.32
CA GLU A 400 2.88 24.83 11.33
C GLU A 400 4.16 24.03 11.72
N TYR A 401 4.15 22.70 11.66
CA TYR A 401 5.37 21.87 11.72
C TYR A 401 6.23 22.01 10.46
N LEU A 402 5.65 21.86 9.26
CA LEU A 402 6.40 21.99 8.00
C LEU A 402 7.11 23.33 7.88
N ASN A 403 6.52 24.43 8.36
CA ASN A 403 7.18 25.75 8.31
C ASN A 403 8.42 25.85 9.21
N GLN A 404 8.61 24.92 10.15
CA GLN A 404 9.81 24.85 11.00
C GLN A 404 10.92 23.99 10.39
N VAL A 405 10.60 22.99 9.56
CA VAL A 405 11.57 22.01 9.01
C VAL A 405 11.90 22.18 7.52
N LEU A 406 11.01 22.78 6.73
CA LEU A 406 11.27 22.99 5.31
C LEU A 406 12.25 24.16 5.07
N PRO A 407 13.27 24.01 4.19
CA PRO A 407 14.09 25.13 3.71
C PRO A 407 13.26 26.17 2.96
N ASN A 408 13.72 27.42 2.94
CA ASN A 408 13.03 28.51 2.27
C ASN A 408 12.90 28.29 0.74
N ASN A 409 11.81 28.78 0.15
CA ASN A 409 11.36 28.52 -1.23
C ASN A 409 10.91 27.07 -1.49
N SER A 410 10.51 26.33 -0.46
CA SER A 410 9.81 25.05 -0.64
C SER A 410 8.38 25.26 -1.16
N HIS A 411 7.71 24.18 -1.57
CA HIS A 411 6.32 24.23 -2.03
C HIS A 411 5.50 23.15 -1.32
N VAL A 412 4.31 23.48 -0.83
CA VAL A 412 3.40 22.53 -0.18
C VAL A 412 2.08 22.49 -0.93
N ILE A 413 1.66 21.30 -1.38
CA ILE A 413 0.40 21.06 -2.08
C ILE A 413 -0.55 20.32 -1.14
N LEU A 414 -1.71 20.90 -0.84
CA LEU A 414 -2.83 20.19 -0.21
C LEU A 414 -3.68 19.56 -1.31
N MET A 415 -3.71 18.24 -1.39
CA MET A 415 -4.59 17.51 -2.32
C MET A 415 -5.99 17.34 -1.70
N GLY A 416 -7.04 17.51 -2.50
CA GLY A 416 -8.40 17.15 -2.11
C GLY A 416 -8.59 15.64 -1.93
N LEU A 417 -9.64 15.26 -1.19
CA LEU A 417 -10.03 13.87 -1.02
C LEU A 417 -10.64 13.31 -2.32
N ALA A 418 -10.61 11.99 -2.46
CA ALA A 418 -11.15 11.30 -3.63
C ALA A 418 -12.69 11.36 -3.71
N ASP A 419 -13.23 11.02 -4.88
CA ASP A 419 -14.64 10.66 -5.05
C ASP A 419 -14.73 9.15 -5.31
N GLY A 420 -14.70 8.36 -4.23
CA GLY A 420 -14.66 6.90 -4.32
C GLY A 420 -15.93 6.22 -4.86
N ARG A 421 -16.97 6.96 -5.28
CA ARG A 421 -18.16 6.36 -5.93
C ARG A 421 -17.78 5.52 -7.15
N VAL A 422 -16.78 5.99 -7.89
CA VAL A 422 -16.25 5.33 -9.09
C VAL A 422 -15.74 3.90 -8.83
N LEU A 423 -15.36 3.56 -7.59
CA LEU A 423 -14.97 2.20 -7.21
C LEU A 423 -16.15 1.23 -7.36
N PHE A 424 -17.32 1.58 -6.82
CA PHE A 424 -18.51 0.76 -7.00
C PHE A 424 -18.97 0.74 -8.45
N ASP A 425 -19.01 1.90 -9.09
CA ASP A 425 -19.56 2.06 -10.43
C ASP A 425 -18.69 1.36 -11.50
N SER A 426 -17.38 1.18 -11.24
CA SER A 426 -16.43 0.46 -12.10
C SER A 426 -16.30 -1.04 -11.79
N MET A 427 -16.34 -1.42 -10.51
CA MET A 427 -15.95 -2.78 -10.07
C MET A 427 -17.15 -3.69 -9.76
N SER A 428 -18.28 -3.15 -9.31
CA SER A 428 -19.36 -3.91 -8.62
C SER A 428 -19.83 -5.20 -9.31
N SER A 429 -19.91 -5.20 -10.64
CA SER A 429 -20.35 -6.34 -11.47
C SER A 429 -19.24 -7.31 -11.88
N ARG A 430 -17.97 -6.96 -11.68
CA ARG A 430 -16.80 -7.77 -12.06
C ARG A 430 -16.57 -8.89 -11.04
N ILE A 431 -15.93 -9.98 -11.46
CA ILE A 431 -15.48 -11.06 -10.58
C ILE A 431 -14.21 -10.64 -9.84
N HIS A 432 -14.13 -10.96 -8.55
CA HIS A 432 -12.96 -10.74 -7.70
C HIS A 432 -11.94 -11.88 -7.86
N PRO A 433 -10.61 -11.64 -7.87
CA PRO A 433 -9.59 -12.65 -8.16
C PRO A 433 -9.67 -13.92 -7.32
N ALA A 434 -10.10 -13.82 -6.06
CA ALA A 434 -10.28 -14.97 -5.17
C ALA A 434 -11.43 -15.92 -5.59
N SER A 435 -12.12 -15.63 -6.71
CA SER A 435 -13.21 -16.41 -7.28
C SER A 435 -13.13 -16.51 -8.81
N THR A 436 -11.99 -16.22 -9.45
CA THR A 436 -11.86 -16.27 -10.93
C THR A 436 -12.28 -17.61 -11.52
N TYR A 437 -11.97 -18.73 -10.86
CA TYR A 437 -12.32 -20.07 -11.34
C TYR A 437 -13.81 -20.40 -11.17
N TRP A 438 -14.41 -19.98 -10.05
CA TRP A 438 -15.84 -20.24 -9.77
C TRP A 438 -16.80 -19.23 -10.41
N GLY A 439 -16.37 -17.99 -10.65
CA GLY A 439 -17.22 -16.92 -11.20
C GLY A 439 -18.36 -16.47 -10.26
N THR A 440 -18.30 -16.79 -8.96
CA THR A 440 -19.42 -16.61 -8.02
C THR A 440 -19.33 -15.33 -7.18
N PHE A 441 -18.14 -14.79 -6.94
CA PHE A 441 -17.92 -13.66 -6.04
C PHE A 441 -17.60 -12.39 -6.83
N THR A 442 -18.56 -11.45 -6.88
CA THR A 442 -18.36 -10.13 -7.50
C THR A 442 -17.86 -9.10 -6.48
N TYR A 443 -17.31 -7.97 -6.93
CA TYR A 443 -16.92 -6.91 -6.00
C TYR A 443 -18.08 -6.37 -5.16
N ALA A 444 -19.33 -6.35 -5.67
CA ALA A 444 -20.49 -6.03 -4.84
C ALA A 444 -20.65 -6.98 -3.64
N LYS A 445 -20.50 -8.31 -3.87
CA LYS A 445 -20.53 -9.31 -2.79
C LYS A 445 -19.34 -9.17 -1.84
N PHE A 446 -18.14 -8.89 -2.38
CA PHE A 446 -16.94 -8.64 -1.58
C PHE A 446 -17.12 -7.42 -0.66
N TYR A 447 -17.64 -6.30 -1.18
CA TYR A 447 -17.94 -5.11 -0.39
C TYR A 447 -18.96 -5.40 0.72
N ASP A 448 -20.08 -6.07 0.39
CA ASP A 448 -21.09 -6.45 1.39
C ASP A 448 -20.52 -7.41 2.46
N TYR A 449 -19.66 -8.36 2.07
CA TYR A 449 -18.97 -9.29 2.98
C TYR A 449 -18.00 -8.57 3.93
N MET A 450 -17.14 -7.69 3.40
CA MET A 450 -16.20 -6.88 4.19
C MET A 450 -16.93 -5.89 5.12
N ASN A 451 -18.07 -5.36 4.68
CA ASN A 451 -18.95 -4.51 5.51
C ASN A 451 -19.69 -5.30 6.60
N CYS A 452 -20.04 -6.56 6.33
CA CYS A 452 -20.64 -7.48 7.31
C CYS A 452 -19.64 -7.87 8.41
N LEU A 453 -18.38 -8.13 8.03
CA LEU A 453 -17.27 -8.42 8.94
C LEU A 453 -16.70 -7.17 9.65
N GLN A 454 -17.15 -5.97 9.26
CA GLN A 454 -16.68 -4.66 9.78
C GLN A 454 -15.17 -4.41 9.56
N ILE A 455 -14.61 -4.97 8.48
CA ILE A 455 -13.19 -4.85 8.09
C ILE A 455 -12.99 -4.20 6.70
N SER A 456 -14.06 -3.67 6.10
CA SER A 456 -13.97 -2.89 4.87
C SER A 456 -13.07 -1.65 5.09
N PRO A 457 -12.05 -1.39 4.26
CA PRO A 457 -11.21 -0.20 4.42
C PRO A 457 -12.04 1.09 4.22
N CYS A 458 -13.09 1.04 3.39
CA CYS A 458 -13.99 2.18 3.22
C CYS A 458 -15.46 1.77 3.07
N ARG A 459 -16.14 1.47 4.19
CA ARG A 459 -17.59 1.19 4.24
C ARG A 459 -18.45 2.28 3.59
N GLY A 460 -17.97 3.53 3.55
CA GLY A 460 -18.62 4.65 2.90
C GLY A 460 -18.78 4.48 1.38
N TRP A 461 -17.68 4.24 0.67
CA TRP A 461 -17.69 4.12 -0.81
C TRP A 461 -17.80 2.67 -1.31
N MET A 462 -17.21 1.70 -0.61
CA MET A 462 -17.33 0.27 -0.92
C MET A 462 -18.67 -0.24 -0.38
N ASN A 463 -19.77 0.23 -0.96
CA ASN A 463 -21.13 -0.01 -0.45
C ASN A 463 -22.14 -0.16 -1.59
N THR A 464 -22.99 -1.20 -1.51
CA THR A 464 -24.11 -1.38 -2.43
C THR A 464 -25.16 -0.26 -2.32
N ASN A 465 -25.33 0.34 -1.15
CA ASN A 465 -26.24 1.46 -0.93
C ASN A 465 -25.65 2.79 -1.47
N GLN A 466 -26.16 3.26 -2.61
CA GLN A 466 -25.72 4.51 -3.23
C GLN A 466 -25.82 5.72 -2.29
N THR A 467 -26.86 5.83 -1.48
CA THR A 467 -27.03 6.95 -0.54
C THR A 467 -25.87 7.04 0.46
N ILE A 468 -25.27 5.91 0.84
CA ILE A 468 -24.08 5.89 1.71
C ILE A 468 -22.86 6.41 0.93
N ARG A 469 -22.68 6.00 -0.33
CA ARG A 469 -21.59 6.51 -1.19
C ARG A 469 -21.70 8.01 -1.43
N ASP A 470 -22.88 8.51 -1.77
CA ASP A 470 -23.15 9.94 -2.00
C ASP A 470 -22.97 10.79 -0.73
N LEU A 471 -23.36 10.29 0.46
CA LEU A 471 -23.11 10.99 1.73
C LEU A 471 -21.62 10.98 2.13
N THR A 472 -20.88 9.92 1.80
CA THR A 472 -19.43 9.84 2.00
C THR A 472 -18.70 10.85 1.12
N THR A 473 -19.03 10.89 -0.18
CA THR A 473 -18.48 11.90 -1.10
C THR A 473 -18.83 13.32 -0.64
N LYS A 474 -20.06 13.57 -0.16
CA LYS A 474 -20.44 14.88 0.41
C LYS A 474 -19.57 15.29 1.62
N ARG A 475 -19.06 14.35 2.42
CA ARG A 475 -18.06 14.66 3.46
C ARG A 475 -16.70 14.95 2.84
N ALA A 476 -16.26 14.15 1.86
CA ALA A 476 -15.00 14.38 1.15
C ALA A 476 -14.93 15.77 0.49
N ASP A 477 -16.03 16.22 -0.13
CA ASP A 477 -16.20 17.59 -0.66
C ASP A 477 -16.03 18.65 0.43
N GLN A 478 -16.65 18.45 1.60
CA GLN A 478 -16.56 19.38 2.73
C GLN A 478 -15.14 19.48 3.29
N LEU A 479 -14.40 18.37 3.37
CA LEU A 479 -13.00 18.38 3.84
C LEU A 479 -12.06 18.98 2.79
N SER A 480 -12.27 18.68 1.51
CA SER A 480 -11.53 19.29 0.39
C SER A 480 -11.74 20.82 0.35
N ALA A 481 -12.96 21.29 0.62
CA ALA A 481 -13.25 22.72 0.74
C ALA A 481 -12.54 23.39 1.94
N VAL A 482 -12.30 22.67 3.04
CA VAL A 482 -11.47 23.16 4.16
C VAL A 482 -10.02 23.32 3.72
N LEU A 483 -9.45 22.31 3.05
CA LEU A 483 -8.07 22.35 2.53
C LEU A 483 -7.90 23.54 1.55
N ALA A 484 -8.79 23.68 0.58
CA ALA A 484 -8.80 24.82 -0.35
C ALA A 484 -8.85 26.17 0.38
N ASN A 485 -9.75 26.33 1.36
CA ASN A 485 -9.89 27.54 2.16
C ASN A 485 -8.65 27.85 3.02
N ILE A 486 -7.91 26.84 3.49
CA ILE A 486 -6.62 27.04 4.18
C ILE A 486 -5.61 27.69 3.24
N THR A 487 -5.47 27.19 2.00
CA THR A 487 -4.50 27.76 1.05
C THR A 487 -4.81 29.22 0.69
N LEU A 488 -6.10 29.55 0.55
CA LEU A 488 -6.56 30.91 0.28
C LEU A 488 -6.35 31.87 1.47
N THR A 489 -6.64 31.42 2.70
CA THR A 489 -6.74 32.30 3.88
C THR A 489 -5.54 32.25 4.84
N LYS A 490 -4.64 31.26 4.72
CA LYS A 490 -3.52 31.03 5.65
C LYS A 490 -2.14 31.14 5.04
N LYS A 491 -2.00 31.21 3.71
CA LYS A 491 -0.69 31.26 3.02
C LYS A 491 0.31 32.27 3.61
N SER A 492 -0.15 33.44 4.06
CA SER A 492 0.71 34.48 4.67
C SER A 492 1.21 34.18 6.10
N ARG A 493 0.85 33.04 6.68
CA ARG A 493 1.44 32.53 7.94
C ARG A 493 2.76 31.80 7.74
N PHE A 494 3.01 31.31 6.53
CA PHE A 494 4.15 30.44 6.23
C PHE A 494 5.18 31.24 5.44
N SER A 495 6.43 31.21 5.90
CA SER A 495 7.53 32.00 5.33
C SER A 495 8.47 31.16 4.48
N ASN A 496 8.56 29.86 4.78
CA ASN A 496 9.55 28.97 4.15
C ASN A 496 8.99 28.20 2.94
N PHE A 497 7.66 28.19 2.75
CA PHE A 497 7.03 27.54 1.60
C PHE A 497 5.86 28.32 1.01
N ASN A 498 5.65 28.14 -0.29
CA ASN A 498 4.42 28.54 -0.98
C ASN A 498 3.36 27.43 -0.84
N LEU A 499 2.09 27.79 -0.64
CA LEU A 499 1.01 26.87 -0.31
C LEU A 499 -0.06 26.83 -1.42
N TYR A 500 -0.35 25.62 -1.91
CA TYR A 500 -1.19 25.34 -3.09
C TYR A 500 -2.30 24.34 -2.75
N PHE A 501 -3.41 24.42 -3.49
CA PHE A 501 -4.48 23.41 -3.45
C PHE A 501 -4.56 22.70 -4.81
N MET A 502 -4.83 21.41 -4.79
CA MET A 502 -5.05 20.59 -5.99
C MET A 502 -6.28 19.70 -5.79
N ASP A 503 -7.25 19.78 -6.70
CA ASP A 503 -8.37 18.82 -6.75
C ASP A 503 -7.85 17.40 -6.93
N ASN A 504 -8.52 16.40 -6.34
CA ASN A 504 -8.05 15.02 -6.43
C ASN A 504 -8.00 14.55 -7.90
N PRO A 505 -6.85 14.03 -8.39
CA PRO A 505 -6.68 13.74 -9.81
C PRO A 505 -7.50 12.56 -10.31
N ILE A 506 -8.02 11.68 -9.44
CA ILE A 506 -8.64 10.40 -9.86
C ILE A 506 -9.82 10.60 -10.82
N ASN A 507 -10.67 11.59 -10.56
CA ASN A 507 -11.83 11.91 -11.40
C ASN A 507 -11.44 12.50 -12.78
N LYS A 508 -10.26 13.15 -12.87
CA LYS A 508 -9.69 13.67 -14.12
C LYS A 508 -8.97 12.55 -14.88
N ALA A 509 -8.27 11.67 -14.17
CA ALA A 509 -7.60 10.49 -14.70
C ALA A 509 -8.60 9.52 -15.34
N ILE A 510 -9.65 9.13 -14.64
CA ILE A 510 -10.63 8.16 -15.17
C ILE A 510 -11.31 8.70 -16.44
N LYS A 511 -11.72 9.97 -16.48
CA LYS A 511 -12.28 10.60 -17.69
C LYS A 511 -11.27 10.67 -18.84
N LYS A 512 -9.99 10.93 -18.55
CA LYS A 512 -8.90 10.94 -19.55
C LYS A 512 -8.56 9.51 -20.03
N TRP A 513 -8.83 8.48 -19.23
CA TRP A 513 -8.66 7.07 -19.57
C TRP A 513 -9.82 6.54 -20.43
N GLU A 514 -11.06 6.78 -20.00
CA GLU A 514 -12.28 6.39 -20.73
C GLU A 514 -12.37 7.04 -22.13
N SER A 515 -11.91 8.28 -22.27
CA SER A 515 -11.83 8.96 -23.59
C SER A 515 -10.79 8.38 -24.55
N LEU A 516 -9.90 7.50 -24.08
CA LEU A 516 -9.01 6.67 -24.92
C LEU A 516 -9.66 5.32 -25.31
N GLY A 517 -10.97 5.13 -25.03
CA GLY A 517 -11.68 3.88 -25.27
C GLY A 517 -11.33 2.75 -24.28
N ARG A 518 -10.71 3.10 -23.15
CA ARG A 518 -10.33 2.18 -22.07
C ARG A 518 -11.42 2.12 -20.99
N GLN A 519 -11.27 1.22 -20.02
CA GLN A 519 -12.26 1.02 -18.97
C GLN A 519 -11.70 1.43 -17.60
N SER A 520 -12.49 2.13 -16.80
CA SER A 520 -12.12 2.70 -15.50
C SER A 520 -11.53 1.69 -14.50
N TRP A 521 -12.06 0.45 -14.48
CA TRP A 521 -11.58 -0.64 -13.62
C TRP A 521 -10.11 -1.02 -13.88
N GLU A 522 -9.57 -0.74 -15.06
CA GLU A 522 -8.18 -1.06 -15.42
C GLU A 522 -7.16 -0.24 -14.61
N LEU A 523 -7.60 0.82 -13.92
CA LEU A 523 -6.77 1.65 -13.05
C LEU A 523 -6.90 1.30 -11.55
N ILE A 524 -7.77 0.35 -11.17
CA ILE A 524 -8.08 0.01 -9.78
C ILE A 524 -7.34 -1.28 -9.37
N GLU A 525 -6.90 -1.37 -8.11
CA GLU A 525 -6.29 -2.56 -7.52
C GLU A 525 -7.25 -3.76 -7.54
N PRO A 526 -6.88 -4.90 -8.14
CA PRO A 526 -7.80 -6.01 -8.34
C PRO A 526 -8.12 -6.79 -7.06
N VAL A 527 -7.31 -6.70 -6.00
CA VAL A 527 -7.54 -7.48 -4.77
C VAL A 527 -8.32 -6.72 -3.70
N ASP A 528 -8.07 -5.42 -3.52
CA ASP A 528 -8.86 -4.59 -2.59
C ASP A 528 -10.03 -3.83 -3.26
N GLY A 529 -10.01 -3.64 -4.59
CA GLY A 529 -11.06 -2.93 -5.31
C GLY A 529 -11.26 -1.48 -4.86
N PHE A 530 -10.22 -0.86 -4.29
CA PHE A 530 -10.26 0.41 -3.56
C PHE A 530 -9.12 1.36 -3.93
N HIS A 531 -7.88 0.90 -3.98
CA HIS A 531 -6.73 1.72 -4.38
C HIS A 531 -6.57 1.80 -5.91
N ASN A 532 -5.72 2.70 -6.40
CA ASN A 532 -5.28 2.72 -7.79
C ASN A 532 -4.02 1.87 -7.99
N ASN A 533 -4.04 0.99 -8.99
CA ASN A 533 -2.96 0.07 -9.32
C ASN A 533 -1.80 0.75 -10.05
N GLN A 534 -0.72 0.03 -10.37
CA GLN A 534 0.47 0.61 -11.03
C GLN A 534 0.17 1.40 -12.32
N LEU A 535 -0.78 0.92 -13.15
CA LEU A 535 -1.21 1.65 -14.35
C LEU A 535 -1.98 2.92 -13.97
N GLY A 536 -2.81 2.85 -12.93
CA GLY A 536 -3.45 3.99 -12.29
C GLY A 536 -2.46 5.01 -11.72
N GLN A 537 -1.43 4.57 -10.99
CA GLN A 537 -0.37 5.41 -10.41
C GLN A 537 0.34 6.21 -11.51
N ALA A 538 0.93 5.52 -12.50
CA ALA A 538 1.63 6.16 -13.62
C ALA A 538 0.71 7.11 -14.44
N PHE A 539 -0.54 6.72 -14.68
CA PHE A 539 -1.48 7.57 -15.42
C PHE A 539 -1.91 8.81 -14.62
N VAL A 540 -2.05 8.67 -13.29
CA VAL A 540 -2.29 9.79 -12.36
C VAL A 540 -1.08 10.72 -12.30
N THR A 541 0.17 10.21 -12.30
CA THR A 541 1.38 11.04 -12.43
C THR A 541 1.29 11.97 -13.63
N GLY A 542 0.92 11.44 -14.80
CA GLY A 542 0.74 12.24 -16.01
C GLY A 542 -0.33 13.34 -15.84
N VAL A 543 -1.43 13.05 -15.14
CA VAL A 543 -2.53 14.00 -14.90
C VAL A 543 -2.14 15.11 -13.91
N ILE A 544 -1.40 14.77 -12.84
CA ILE A 544 -0.83 15.73 -11.89
C ILE A 544 0.20 16.61 -12.59
N TRP A 545 1.09 16.02 -13.39
CA TRP A 545 2.15 16.76 -14.09
C TRP A 545 1.59 17.73 -15.15
N ASP A 546 0.50 17.35 -15.85
CA ASP A 546 -0.25 18.26 -16.72
C ASP A 546 -0.77 19.49 -15.94
N ASP A 547 -1.31 19.29 -14.73
CA ASP A 547 -1.80 20.38 -13.87
C ASP A 547 -0.66 21.23 -13.31
N LEU A 548 0.42 20.64 -12.81
CA LEU A 548 1.59 21.36 -12.31
C LEU A 548 2.21 22.23 -13.41
N THR A 549 2.44 21.66 -14.60
CA THR A 549 3.06 22.37 -15.74
C THR A 549 2.20 23.53 -16.24
N SER A 550 0.87 23.40 -16.19
CA SER A 550 -0.06 24.41 -16.73
C SER A 550 -0.53 25.45 -15.71
N LYS A 551 -0.56 25.14 -14.41
CA LYS A 551 -1.09 26.03 -13.35
C LYS A 551 -0.01 26.57 -12.40
N TYR A 552 1.02 25.75 -12.10
CA TYR A 552 2.01 26.02 -11.05
C TYR A 552 3.44 25.68 -11.50
N PRO A 553 3.92 26.19 -12.66
CA PRO A 553 5.21 25.81 -13.25
C PRO A 553 6.41 26.14 -12.35
N GLU A 554 6.26 27.05 -11.39
CA GLU A 554 7.29 27.36 -10.40
C GLU A 554 7.56 26.22 -9.41
N ILE A 555 6.59 25.31 -9.20
CA ILE A 555 6.76 24.12 -8.34
C ILE A 555 7.78 23.15 -8.96
N ILE A 556 7.74 22.96 -10.28
CA ILE A 556 8.63 22.04 -11.00
C ILE A 556 9.96 22.67 -11.43
N GLY A 557 10.16 23.97 -11.17
CA GLY A 557 11.42 24.68 -11.46
C GLY A 557 11.75 24.80 -12.97
N PRO A 558 12.96 25.28 -13.31
CA PRO A 558 13.44 25.35 -14.70
C PRO A 558 13.90 23.99 -15.22
N LEU A 559 14.05 23.86 -16.55
CA LEU A 559 14.84 22.79 -17.16
C LEU A 559 16.33 23.09 -16.96
N ASN A 560 17.13 22.13 -16.50
CA ASN A 560 18.58 22.31 -16.39
C ASN A 560 19.24 22.16 -17.77
N PRO A 561 19.90 23.20 -18.33
CA PRO A 561 20.55 23.11 -19.64
C PRO A 561 21.75 22.15 -19.65
N ASN A 562 22.24 21.73 -18.49
CA ASN A 562 23.40 20.85 -18.34
C ASN A 562 23.03 19.35 -18.32
N ASN A 563 21.75 18.97 -18.42
CA ASN A 563 21.31 17.57 -18.25
C ASN A 563 22.05 16.58 -19.18
N ASP A 564 22.28 16.93 -20.44
CA ASP A 564 23.01 16.06 -21.39
C ASP A 564 24.50 15.92 -21.02
N LEU A 565 25.10 16.97 -20.46
CA LEU A 565 26.47 16.95 -19.98
C LEU A 565 26.61 16.14 -18.68
N ILE A 566 25.64 16.24 -17.77
CA ILE A 566 25.57 15.39 -16.57
C ILE A 566 25.45 13.91 -16.98
N GLN A 567 24.55 13.58 -17.92
CA GLN A 567 24.39 12.22 -18.46
C GLN A 567 25.66 11.70 -19.17
N SER A 568 26.43 12.57 -19.81
CA SER A 568 27.68 12.24 -20.50
C SER A 568 28.86 12.01 -19.54
N LEU A 569 28.91 12.73 -18.42
CA LEU A 569 29.99 12.65 -17.42
C LEU A 569 29.75 11.58 -16.35
N PHE A 570 28.52 11.47 -15.86
CA PHE A 570 28.16 10.69 -14.67
C PHE A 570 27.22 9.50 -14.97
N GLY A 571 26.85 9.28 -16.23
CA GLY A 571 26.04 8.13 -16.64
C GLY A 571 24.65 8.12 -15.99
N ASP A 572 24.31 7.01 -15.33
CA ASP A 572 23.06 6.88 -14.56
C ASP A 572 23.12 7.55 -13.18
N GLN A 573 24.22 8.24 -12.85
CA GLN A 573 24.51 8.86 -11.55
C GLN A 573 24.58 7.87 -10.38
N GLY A 574 24.73 6.57 -10.67
CA GLY A 574 24.81 5.52 -9.66
C GLY A 574 23.43 5.00 -9.19
N GLY A 575 22.39 5.10 -10.03
CA GLY A 575 21.15 4.32 -9.87
C GLY A 575 19.84 5.12 -9.99
N TYR A 576 19.00 4.98 -8.96
CA TYR A 576 17.58 5.36 -8.85
C TYR A 576 17.24 6.84 -9.17
#